data_AF-A0A933IZM8-F1
#
_entry.id   AF-A0A933IZM8-F1
#
_cell.length_a   1.000
_cell.length_b   1.000
_cell.length_c   1.000
_cell.angle_alpha   90.00
_cell.angle_beta   90.00
_cell.angle_gamma   90.00
#
_symmetry.space_group_name_H-M   'P 1'
#
loop_
_entity.id
_entity.type
_entity.pdbx_description
1 polymer ?
#
loop_
_entity_poly.entity_id
_entity_poly.type
_entity_poly.pdbx_seq_one_letter_code
_entity_poly.pdbx_strand_id
1 'polypeptide(L)' 'EIVPVDLLMTDLAAGFGFSPELIYVLAQRKGNSSQQMGKYGREANRKSITVWTKN' A
#
# COMPACT_ATOMS: atom_id res chain seq x y z
N GLU A 1 -2.10 7.94 12.33
CA GLU A 1 -1.37 6.73 11.92
C GLU A 1 -1.32 6.66 10.39
N ILE A 2 -0.18 6.30 9.78
CA ILE A 2 -0.04 6.19 8.31
C ILE A 2 -0.49 4.79 7.90
N VAL A 3 -1.55 4.70 7.09
CA VAL A 3 -1.99 3.42 6.53
C VAL A 3 -1.14 3.07 5.30
N PRO A 4 -0.46 1.92 5.27
CA PRO A 4 0.24 1.46 4.09
C PRO A 4 -0.72 1.19 2.93
N VAL A 5 -0.30 1.57 1.72
CA VAL A 5 -1.14 1.37 0.53
C VAL A 5 -1.29 -0.12 0.21
N ASP A 6 -0.26 -0.93 0.45
CA ASP A 6 -0.34 -2.39 0.23
C ASP A 6 -1.46 -3.05 1.04
N LEU A 7 -1.73 -2.60 2.27
CA LEU A 7 -2.80 -3.11 3.11
C LEU A 7 -4.18 -2.83 2.48
N LEU A 8 -4.42 -1.57 2.13
CA LEU A 8 -5.68 -1.13 1.50
C LEU A 8 -5.92 -1.87 0.17
N MET A 9 -4.87 -2.01 -0.63
CA MET A 9 -4.98 -2.66 -1.93
C MET A 9 -5.18 -4.18 -1.80
N THR A 10 -4.58 -4.81 -0.78
CA THR A 10 -4.75 -6.24 -0.51
C THR A 10 -6.15 -6.54 -0.01
N ASP A 11 -6.71 -5.71 0.87
CA ASP A 11 -8.10 -5.83 1.32
C ASP A 11 -9.09 -5.70 0.15
N LEU A 12 -8.87 -4.70 -0.72
CA LEU A 12 -9.64 -4.53 -1.94
C LEU A 12 -9.54 -5.76 -2.86
N ALA A 13 -8.32 -6.28 -3.08
CA ALA A 13 -8.09 -7.45 -3.93
C ALA A 13 -8.77 -8.71 -3.37
N ALA A 14 -8.80 -8.87 -2.04
CA ALA A 14 -9.54 -9.95 -1.38
C ALA A 14 -11.03 -9.92 -1.71
N GLY A 15 -11.63 -8.71 -1.77
CA GLY A 15 -13.01 -8.52 -2.23
C GLY A 15 -13.27 -8.99 -3.67
N PHE A 16 -12.23 -9.10 -4.50
CA PHE A 16 -12.30 -9.63 -5.87
C PHE A 16 -11.90 -11.12 -5.97
N GLY A 17 -11.74 -11.81 -4.84
CA GLY A 17 -11.39 -13.22 -4.76
C GLY A 17 -9.91 -13.52 -4.99
N PHE A 18 -9.03 -12.52 -4.90
CA PHE A 18 -7.59 -12.74 -4.85
C PHE A 18 -7.15 -13.08 -3.42
N SER A 19 -6.06 -13.83 -3.28
CA SER A 19 -5.40 -14.06 -2.00
C SER A 19 -4.00 -13.47 -2.01
N PRO A 20 -3.53 -12.89 -0.88
CA PRO A 20 -2.16 -12.39 -0.80
C PRO A 20 -1.15 -13.53 -0.83
N GLU A 21 -0.17 -13.43 -1.72
CA GLU A 21 0.96 -14.36 -1.78
C GLU A 21 2.20 -13.75 -1.12
N LEU A 22 2.55 -12.51 -1.48
CA LEU A 22 3.77 -11.87 -0.99
C LEU A 22 3.69 -10.34 -1.04
N ILE A 23 4.39 -9.69 -0.11
CA ILE A 23 4.60 -8.23 -0.12
C ILE A 23 6.08 -7.95 -0.01
N TYR A 24 6.68 -7.45 -1.10
CA TYR A 24 8.04 -6.94 -1.07
C TYR A 24 8.03 -5.50 -0.58
N VAL A 25 8.71 -5.22 0.54
CA VAL A 25 8.93 -3.85 1.01
C VAL A 25 10.27 -3.36 0.48
N LEU A 26 10.25 -2.28 -0.27
CA LEU A 26 11.45 -1.68 -0.83
C LEU A 26 12.16 -0.81 0.22
N ALA A 27 13.49 -0.77 0.18
CA ALA A 27 14.29 0.06 1.10
C ALA A 27 13.98 1.57 0.96
N GLN A 28 13.57 2.00 -0.24
CA GLN A 28 13.13 3.37 -0.50
C GLN A 28 11.74 3.63 0.10
N ARG A 29 11.57 4.79 0.74
CA ARG A 29 10.24 5.28 1.13
C ARG A 29 9.64 6.18 0.06
N LYS A 30 8.32 6.28 0.03
CA LYS A 30 7.58 7.26 -0.77
C LYS A 30 6.95 8.31 0.14
N GLY A 31 6.76 9.51 -0.37
CA GLY A 31 5.86 10.46 0.31
C GLY A 31 4.42 9.96 0.28
N ASN A 32 3.60 10.43 1.23
CA ASN A 32 2.14 10.40 1.10
C ASN A 32 1.67 11.20 -0.13
N SER A 33 0.42 11.01 -0.56
CA SER A 33 -0.08 11.66 -1.79
C SER A 33 -0.13 13.18 -1.63
N SER A 34 -0.10 13.94 -2.73
CA SER A 34 -0.17 15.41 -2.68
C SER A 34 -1.44 15.92 -1.99
N GLN A 35 -2.57 15.21 -2.16
CA GLN A 35 -3.82 15.51 -1.44
C GLN A 35 -3.66 15.32 0.07
N GLN A 36 -2.95 14.27 0.50
CA GLN A 36 -2.65 14.05 1.91
C GLN A 36 -1.62 15.04 2.45
N MET A 37 -0.63 15.43 1.64
CA MET A 37 0.37 16.43 2.03
C MET A 37 -0.27 17.77 2.36
N GLY A 38 -1.25 18.21 1.56
CA GLY A 38 -1.98 19.44 1.81
C GLY A 38 -2.81 19.43 3.10
N LYS A 39 -3.30 18.26 3.53
CA LYS A 39 -4.19 18.13 4.70
C LYS A 39 -3.47 17.72 5.99
N TYR A 40 -2.43 16.90 5.89
CA TYR A 40 -1.78 16.23 7.02
C TYR A 40 -0.27 16.46 7.08
N GLY A 41 0.30 17.24 6.16
CA GLY A 41 1.74 17.42 6.05
C GLY A 41 2.44 16.28 5.29
N ARG A 42 3.72 16.49 4.98
CA ARG A 42 4.55 15.49 4.29
C ARG A 42 5.00 14.43 5.28
N GLU A 43 4.65 13.19 4.96
CA GLU A 43 4.97 12.02 5.76
C GLU A 43 5.53 10.89 4.89
N ALA A 44 6.43 10.10 5.46
CA ALA A 44 7.07 9.00 4.73
C ALA A 44 6.25 7.71 4.87
N ASN A 45 5.71 7.20 3.76
CA ASN A 45 5.04 5.91 3.66
C ASN A 45 5.96 4.85 3.04
N ARG A 46 5.76 3.57 3.37
CA ARG A 46 6.52 2.48 2.76
C ARG A 46 6.17 2.32 1.27
N LYS A 47 7.16 1.94 0.49
CA LYS A 47 6.99 1.58 -0.92
C LYS A 47 7.05 0.06 -1.00
N SER A 48 6.10 -0.54 -1.70
CA SER A 48 5.94 -1.99 -1.74
C SER A 48 5.43 -2.47 -3.09
N ILE A 49 5.71 -3.74 -3.39
CA ILE A 49 5.15 -4.50 -4.49
C ILE A 49 4.34 -5.64 -3.88
N THR A 50 3.05 -5.72 -4.20
CA THR A 50 2.15 -6.77 -3.73
C THR A 50 1.94 -7.81 -4.82
N VAL A 51 2.11 -9.08 -4.48
CA VAL A 51 1.80 -10.23 -5.33
C VAL A 51 0.54 -10.89 -4.76
N TRP A 52 -0.48 -11.02 -5.61
CA TRP A 52 -1.72 -11.70 -5.29
C TRP A 52 -1.97 -12.81 -6.31
N THR A 53 -2.60 -13.88 -5.87
CA THR A 53 -2.99 -15.01 -6.72
C THR A 53 -4.51 -15.17 -6.73
N LYS A 54 -5.02 -15.71 -7.83
CA LYS A 54 -6.44 -16.07 -7.97
C LYS A 54 -6.51 -17.40 -8.69
N ASN A 55 -7.10 -18.38 -8.03
CA ASN A 55 -7.35 -19.71 -8.58
C ASN A 55 -8.68 -19.75 -9.32
#